data_AF-A0A436FL60-F1
#
_entry.id   AF-A0A436FL60-F1
#
_cell.length_a   1.000
_cell.length_b   1.000
_cell.length_c   1.000
_cell.angle_alpha   90.00
_cell.angle_beta   90.00
_cell.angle_gamma   90.00
#
_symmetry.space_group_name_H-M   'P 1'
#
loop_
_entity.id
_entity.type
_entity.pdbx_description
1 polymer ?
#
loop_
_entity_poly.entity_id
_entity_poly.type
_entity_poly.pdbx_seq_one_letter_code
_entity_poly.pdbx_strand_id
1 'polypeptide(L)' 'MYEPPHFRETRPEILHGLIRTHPLGLLVSNGPDGPVANAVPSLL' A
#
# COMPACT_ATOMS: atom_id res chain seq x y z
N MET A 1 10.46 1.23 0.89
CA MET A 1 10.71 -0.15 1.37
C MET A 1 11.38 -0.92 0.25
N TYR A 2 12.34 -1.79 0.57
CA TYR A 2 12.92 -2.69 -0.41
C TYR A 2 11.98 -3.88 -0.63
N GLU A 3 11.72 -4.22 -1.89
CA GLU A 3 10.98 -5.41 -2.27
C GLU A 3 11.88 -6.29 -3.13
N PRO A 4 12.19 -7.54 -2.70
CA PRO A 4 13.02 -8.43 -3.50
C PRO A 4 12.36 -8.77 -4.84
N PRO A 5 13.13 -8.97 -5.93
CA PRO A 5 12.58 -9.20 -7.27
C PRO A 5 11.58 -10.36 -7.36
N HIS A 6 11.75 -11.39 -6.53
CA HIS A 6 10.89 -12.57 -6.49
C HIS A 6 9.48 -12.29 -5.95
N PHE A 7 9.30 -11.20 -5.19
CA PHE A 7 8.00 -10.84 -4.60
C PHE A 7 7.30 -9.70 -5.36
N ARG A 8 8.00 -9.07 -6.32
CA ARG A 8 7.49 -7.90 -7.02
C ARG A 8 6.33 -8.28 -7.95
N GLU A 9 5.12 -7.92 -7.55
CA GLU A 9 3.94 -7.97 -8.41
C GLU A 9 3.73 -6.59 -9.08
N THR A 10 3.60 -6.58 -10.41
CA THR A 10 3.45 -5.34 -11.19
C THR A 10 2.15 -5.27 -11.98
N ARG A 11 1.35 -6.34 -11.99
CA ARG A 11 0.09 -6.43 -12.74
C ARG A 11 -1.03 -5.66 -12.03
N PRO A 12 -1.57 -4.58 -12.62
CA PRO A 12 -2.59 -3.74 -11.98
C PRO A 12 -3.85 -4.51 -11.58
N GLU A 13 -4.28 -5.49 -12.36
CA GLU A 13 -5.47 -6.30 -12.11
C GLU A 13 -5.37 -7.12 -10.82
N ILE A 14 -4.18 -7.68 -10.55
CA ILE A 14 -3.90 -8.42 -9.31
C ILE A 14 -3.85 -7.45 -8.14
N LEU A 15 -3.11 -6.35 -8.28
CA LEU A 15 -2.98 -5.33 -7.23
C LEU A 15 -4.33 -4.71 -6.84
N HIS A 16 -5.14 -4.33 -7.82
CA HIS A 16 -6.49 -3.81 -7.58
C HIS A 16 -7.42 -4.87 -6.97
N GLY A 17 -7.27 -6.14 -7.36
CA GLY A 17 -7.98 -7.25 -6.74
C GLY A 17 -7.66 -7.39 -5.25
N LEU A 18 -6.39 -7.26 -4.88
CA LEU A 18 -5.94 -7.28 -3.48
C LEU A 18 -6.53 -6.13 -2.67
N ILE A 19 -6.54 -4.91 -3.23
CA ILE A 19 -7.08 -3.71 -2.56
C ILE A 19 -8.57 -3.85 -2.31
N ARG A 20 -9.36 -4.35 -3.29
CA ARG A 20 -10.79 -4.59 -3.10
C ARG A 20 -11.09 -5.67 -2.06
N THR A 21 -10.24 -6.69 -1.98
CA THR A 21 -10.39 -7.78 -0.99
C THR A 21 -10.01 -7.33 0.41
N HIS A 22 -9.03 -6.43 0.53
CA HIS A 22 -8.51 -5.92 1.79
C HIS A 22 -8.50 -4.38 1.78
N PRO A 23 -9.66 -3.74 1.99
CA PRO A 23 -9.83 -2.31 1.75
C PRO A 23 -9.21 -1.41 2.83
N LEU A 24 -8.39 -1.95 3.74
CA LEU A 24 -7.66 -1.17 4.73
C LEU A 24 -6.21 -0.97 4.25
N GLY A 25 -5.85 0.27 3.93
CA GLY A 25 -4.51 0.68 3.53
C GLY A 25 -3.79 1.52 4.58
N LEU A 26 -2.49 1.74 4.36
CA LEU A 26 -1.67 2.61 5.18
C LEU A 26 -1.15 3.78 4.33
N LEU A 27 -1.58 4.99 4.64
CA LEU A 27 -1.05 6.20 4.04
C LEU A 27 0.22 6.60 4.80
N VAL A 28 1.36 6.45 4.15
CA VAL A 28 2.67 6.82 4.69
C VAL A 28 3.10 8.17 4.14
N SER A 29 3.41 9.12 5.03
CA SER A 29 3.89 10.46 4.67
C SER A 29 5.11 10.85 5.51
N ASN A 30 5.89 11.81 5.03
CA ASN A 30 6.98 12.40 5.82
C ASN A 30 6.41 13.55 6.66
N GLY A 31 6.29 13.34 7.96
CA GLY A 31 5.91 14.37 8.93
C GLY A 31 7.12 15.14 9.48
N PRO A 32 6.88 16.18 10.28
CA PRO A 32 7.94 17.00 10.90
C PRO A 32 8.91 16.19 11.77
N ASP A 33 8.39 15.18 12.47
CA ASP A 33 9.15 14.34 13.40
C ASP A 33 9.55 12.98 12.79
N GLY A 34 9.34 12.80 11.48
CA GLY A 34 9.63 11.56 10.75
C GLY A 34 8.41 10.93 10.06
N PRO A 35 8.52 9.68 9.61
CA PRO A 35 7.46 9.00 8.87
C PRO A 35 6.18 8.80 9.72
N VAL A 36 5.04 9.21 9.18
CA VAL A 36 3.71 9.01 9.77
C VAL A 36 2.95 7.98 8.94
N ALA A 37 2.30 7.03 9.61
CA ALA A 37 1.59 5.92 8.99
C ALA A 37 0.14 5.89 9.47
N ASN A 38 -0.80 6.33 8.63
CA ASN A 38 -2.21 6.43 8.97
C ASN A 38 -3.02 5.30 8.31
N ALA A 39 -3.76 4.55 9.11
CA ALA A 39 -4.68 3.54 8.59
C ALA A 39 -5.91 4.23 7.98
N VAL A 40 -6.18 3.97 6.71
CA VAL A 40 -7.28 4.60 5.95
C VAL A 40 -8.00 3.59 5.07
N PRO A 41 -9.32 3.75 4.85
CA PRO A 41 -10.03 2.97 3.84
C PRO A 41 -9.55 3.29 2.42
N SER A 42 -9.40 2.27 1.58
CA SER A 42 -9.11 2.36 0.14
C SER A 42 -10.40 2.13 -0.66
N LEU A 43 -10.73 3.06 -1.57
CA LEU A 43 -12.02 3.09 -2.29
C LEU A 43 -11.87 2.72 -3.79
N LEU A 44 -11.21 1.60 -4.07
CA LEU A 44 -10.84 1.16 -5.42
C LEU A 44 -11.94 0.36 -6.13
#